data_AF-A0A842XC72-F1
#
_entry.id   AF-A0A842XC72-F1
#
_cell.length_a   1.000
_cell.length_b   1.000
_cell.length_c   1.000
_cell.angle_alpha   90.00
_cell.angle_beta   90.00
_cell.angle_gamma   90.00
#
_symmetry.space_group_name_H-M   'P 1'
#
loop_
_entity.id
_entity.type
_entity.pdbx_description
1 polymer ?
#
loop_
_entity_poly.entity_id
_entity_poly.type
_entity_poly.pdbx_seq_one_letter_code
_entity_poly.pdbx_strand_id
1 'polypeptide(L)'
;MSSESRARVIDRISKIVGFKPREEDLPPKLRKEIGQIAKKEEHYNWLVNLINKSEKDKILWLSYTICISIIGLTLFLSAVFPQTTHPFLPNFLWIGPVFLVFAFIVFRFFFLKYRTRANQKRVEAIDFRIDLDKEIKQLSKAVYNELSSLHEAKVRPTVRHIVIDFARIIQAARGKGIVLTSIECPHCNGVVEIPPTGEYFKCQHCGKTIHATKIFDKLKDLLGLS
;
A
#
# COMPACT_ATOMS: atom_id res chain seq x y z
N MET A 1 -6.99 9.88 -13.16
CA MET A 1 -6.09 8.96 -12.43
C MET A 1 -6.68 7.57 -12.52
N SER A 2 -5.90 6.59 -12.98
CA SER A 2 -6.40 5.22 -13.11
C SER A 2 -6.64 4.60 -11.72
N SER A 3 -7.82 4.03 -11.50
CA SER A 3 -8.15 3.22 -10.31
C SER A 3 -7.18 2.03 -10.16
N GLU A 4 -6.66 1.53 -11.28
CA GLU A 4 -5.73 0.42 -11.35
C GLU A 4 -4.37 0.76 -10.70
N SER A 5 -3.86 1.97 -10.89
CA SER A 5 -2.60 2.41 -10.27
C SER A 5 -2.73 2.50 -8.74
N ARG A 6 -3.87 3.01 -8.23
CA ARG A 6 -4.12 3.00 -6.79
C ARG A 6 -4.20 1.58 -6.24
N ALA A 7 -4.89 0.69 -6.95
CA ALA A 7 -5.00 -0.72 -6.56
C ALA A 7 -3.62 -1.41 -6.49
N ARG A 8 -2.71 -1.13 -7.42
CA ARG A 8 -1.33 -1.62 -7.40
C ARG A 8 -0.54 -1.12 -6.20
N VAL A 9 -0.62 0.17 -5.88
CA VAL A 9 0.03 0.73 -4.67
C VAL A 9 -0.51 0.06 -3.42
N ILE A 10 -1.84 -0.10 -3.30
CA ILE A 10 -2.48 -0.77 -2.17
C ILE A 10 -2.03 -2.24 -2.07
N ASP A 11 -1.91 -2.95 -3.19
CA ASP A 11 -1.39 -4.32 -3.24
C ASP A 11 0.05 -4.41 -2.72
N ARG A 12 0.94 -3.49 -3.14
CA ARG A 12 2.31 -3.43 -2.63
C ARG A 12 2.37 -3.15 -1.13
N ILE A 13 1.59 -2.18 -0.65
CA ILE A 13 1.48 -1.88 0.78
C ILE A 13 0.98 -3.14 1.52
N SER A 14 -0.02 -3.85 0.98
CA SER A 14 -0.57 -5.04 1.60
C SER A 14 0.47 -6.15 1.80
N LYS A 15 1.39 -6.32 0.84
CA LYS A 15 2.49 -7.30 0.94
C LYS A 15 3.50 -6.96 2.03
N ILE A 16 3.70 -5.66 2.31
CA ILE A 16 4.63 -5.21 3.35
C ILE A 16 3.97 -5.31 4.73
N VAL A 17 2.70 -4.92 4.83
CA VAL A 17 1.98 -4.83 6.10
C VAL A 17 1.40 -6.21 6.52
N GLY A 18 1.18 -7.12 5.58
CA GLY A 18 0.66 -8.47 5.83
C GLY A 18 -0.86 -8.60 5.78
N PHE A 19 -1.59 -7.54 5.44
CA PHE A 19 -3.03 -7.56 5.21
C PHE A 19 -3.42 -6.53 4.15
N LYS A 20 -4.60 -6.68 3.54
CA LYS A 20 -5.10 -5.81 2.48
C LYS A 20 -5.95 -4.67 3.05
N PRO A 21 -5.42 -3.45 3.22
CA PRO A 21 -6.21 -2.33 3.72
C PRO A 21 -7.29 -1.96 2.70
N ARG A 22 -8.51 -1.69 3.17
CA ARG A 22 -9.54 -1.06 2.32
C ARG A 22 -9.28 0.43 2.29
N GLU A 23 -9.47 1.04 1.12
CA GLU A 23 -9.21 2.46 0.95
C GLU A 23 -10.14 3.35 1.79
N GLU A 24 -11.34 2.85 2.05
CA GLU A 24 -12.37 3.49 2.89
C GLU A 24 -11.95 3.58 4.36
N ASP A 25 -11.20 2.59 4.85
CA ASP A 25 -10.75 2.52 6.24
C ASP A 25 -9.56 3.47 6.52
N LEU A 26 -8.95 4.03 5.47
CA LEU A 26 -7.79 4.89 5.59
C LEU A 26 -8.18 6.36 5.87
N PRO A 27 -7.41 7.07 6.72
CA PRO A 27 -7.63 8.49 6.94
C PRO A 27 -7.43 9.29 5.64
N PRO A 28 -8.11 10.45 5.48
CA PRO A 28 -8.06 11.26 4.25
C PRO A 28 -6.65 11.66 3.82
N LYS A 29 -5.75 11.87 4.79
CA LYS A 29 -4.34 12.19 4.55
C LYS A 29 -3.61 11.05 3.83
N LEU A 30 -3.72 9.82 4.34
CA LEU A 30 -3.10 8.64 3.72
C LEU A 30 -3.69 8.33 2.35
N ARG A 31 -5.01 8.53 2.16
CA ARG A 31 -5.64 8.42 0.83
C ARG A 31 -5.05 9.39 -0.18
N LYS A 32 -4.77 10.63 0.24
CA LYS A 32 -4.12 11.64 -0.63
C LYS A 32 -2.68 11.24 -0.97
N GLU A 33 -1.92 10.74 0.00
CA GLU A 33 -0.54 10.26 -0.20
C GLU A 33 -0.50 9.04 -1.14
N ILE A 34 -1.40 8.05 -0.96
CA ILE A 34 -1.57 6.93 -1.91
C ILE A 34 -1.86 7.46 -3.32
N GLY A 35 -2.70 8.48 -3.44
CA GLY A 35 -3.00 9.10 -4.73
C GLY A 35 -1.77 9.73 -5.39
N GLN A 36 -0.91 10.39 -4.62
CA GLN A 36 0.34 10.97 -5.12
C GLN A 36 1.33 9.89 -5.57
N ILE A 37 1.50 8.82 -4.77
CA ILE A 37 2.37 7.69 -5.14
C ILE A 37 1.82 6.95 -6.36
N ALA A 38 0.50 6.77 -6.46
CA ALA A 38 -0.13 6.14 -7.62
C ALA A 38 0.12 6.94 -8.92
N LYS A 39 0.14 8.28 -8.83
CA LYS A 39 0.50 9.13 -9.97
C LYS A 39 1.97 8.95 -10.37
N LYS A 40 2.88 8.81 -9.40
CA LYS A 40 4.29 8.48 -9.66
C LYS A 40 4.44 7.08 -10.27
N GLU A 41 3.68 6.09 -9.81
CA GLU A 41 3.72 4.73 -10.37
C GLU A 41 3.19 4.71 -11.81
N GLU A 42 2.16 5.49 -12.12
CA GLU A 42 1.66 5.66 -13.49
C GLU A 42 2.73 6.28 -14.40
N HIS A 43 3.45 7.30 -13.91
CA HIS A 43 4.57 7.90 -14.64
C HIS A 43 5.72 6.90 -14.86
N TYR A 44 6.06 6.11 -13.85
CA TYR A 44 7.05 5.04 -13.97
C TYR A 44 6.66 4.00 -15.02
N ASN A 45 5.41 3.53 -15.00
CA ASN A 45 4.93 2.55 -15.97
C ASN A 45 4.96 3.11 -17.40
N TRP A 46 4.65 4.40 -17.57
CA TRP A 46 4.82 5.08 -18.85
C TRP A 46 6.28 5.11 -19.31
N LEU A 47 7.24 5.42 -18.43
CA LEU A 47 8.68 5.39 -18.73
C LEU A 47 9.14 3.99 -19.14
N VAL A 48 8.71 2.96 -18.40
CA VAL A 48 9.03 1.56 -18.73
C VAL A 48 8.44 1.17 -20.08
N ASN A 49 7.20 1.56 -20.37
CA ASN A 49 6.58 1.29 -21.66
C ASN A 49 7.33 1.99 -22.82
N LEU A 50 7.80 3.22 -22.62
CA LEU A 50 8.64 3.91 -23.59
C LEU A 50 9.98 3.19 -23.82
N ILE A 51 10.61 2.68 -22.76
CA ILE A 51 11.85 1.90 -22.88
C ILE A 51 11.59 0.61 -23.67
N ASN A 52 10.50 -0.11 -23.35
CA ASN A 52 10.13 -1.33 -24.06
C ASN A 52 9.79 -1.07 -25.53
N LYS A 53 9.10 0.04 -25.83
CA LYS A 53 8.81 0.46 -27.21
C LYS A 53 10.11 0.79 -27.97
N SER A 54 11.01 1.54 -27.35
CA SER A 54 12.33 1.87 -27.89
C SER A 54 13.21 0.63 -28.13
N GLU A 55 13.05 -0.43 -27.34
CA GLU A 55 13.75 -1.69 -27.53
C GLU A 55 13.18 -2.49 -28.71
N LYS A 56 11.86 -2.47 -28.93
CA LYS A 56 11.26 -3.03 -30.15
C LYS A 56 11.72 -2.31 -31.41
N ASP A 57 11.76 -0.97 -31.37
CA ASP A 57 12.23 -0.16 -32.50
C ASP A 57 13.72 -0.42 -32.81
N LYS A 58 14.53 -0.74 -31.79
CA LYS A 58 15.94 -1.12 -31.95
C LYS A 58 16.09 -2.40 -32.77
N ILE A 59 15.25 -3.40 -32.54
CA ILE A 59 15.28 -4.65 -33.31
C ILE A 59 14.98 -4.37 -34.79
N LEU A 60 14.03 -3.47 -35.05
CA LEU A 60 13.63 -3.08 -36.39
C LEU A 60 14.70 -2.26 -37.13
N TRP A 61 15.39 -1.36 -36.42
CA TRP A 61 16.56 -0.66 -36.97
C TRP A 61 17.74 -1.59 -37.24
N LEU A 62 17.97 -2.57 -36.36
CA LEU A 62 19.03 -3.55 -36.53
C LEU A 62 18.78 -4.42 -37.77
N SER A 63 17.55 -4.90 -37.98
CA SER A 63 17.20 -5.66 -39.18
C SER A 63 17.36 -4.82 -40.45
N TYR A 64 16.92 -3.57 -40.45
CA TYR A 64 17.11 -2.64 -41.57
C TYR A 64 18.59 -2.46 -41.94
N THR A 65 19.45 -2.32 -40.94
CA THR A 65 20.90 -2.15 -41.16
C THR A 65 21.56 -3.41 -41.69
N ILE A 66 21.14 -4.60 -41.23
CA ILE A 66 21.59 -5.89 -41.79
C ILE A 66 21.16 -6.02 -43.25
N CYS A 67 19.92 -5.66 -43.59
CA CYS A 67 19.43 -5.69 -44.98
C CYS A 67 20.25 -4.76 -45.90
N ILE A 68 20.55 -3.53 -45.48
CA ILE A 68 21.39 -2.61 -46.25
C ILE A 68 22.81 -3.18 -46.44
N SER A 69 23.39 -3.76 -45.38
CA SER A 69 24.72 -4.39 -45.47
C SER A 69 24.73 -5.56 -46.45
N ILE A 70 23.69 -6.40 -46.47
CA ILE A 70 23.56 -7.51 -47.43
C ILE A 70 23.46 -6.96 -48.85
N ILE A 71 22.59 -5.98 -49.10
CA ILE A 71 22.42 -5.35 -50.43
C ILE A 71 23.76 -4.78 -50.91
N GLY A 72 24.46 -4.03 -50.05
CA GLY A 72 25.77 -3.47 -50.35
C GLY A 72 26.83 -4.53 -50.67
N LEU A 73 26.81 -5.67 -49.96
CA LEU A 73 27.70 -6.80 -50.25
C LEU A 73 27.39 -7.44 -51.60
N THR A 74 26.11 -7.66 -51.94
CA THR A 74 25.73 -8.19 -53.27
C THR A 74 26.16 -7.28 -54.41
N LEU A 75 25.99 -5.96 -54.27
CA LEU A 75 26.46 -4.98 -55.26
C LEU A 75 27.98 -5.01 -55.38
N PHE A 76 28.69 -5.11 -54.26
CA PHE A 76 30.15 -5.23 -54.25
C PHE A 76 30.64 -6.50 -54.95
N LEU A 77 30.05 -7.65 -54.65
CA LEU A 77 30.40 -8.92 -55.30
C LEU A 77 30.13 -8.86 -56.81
N SER A 78 29.02 -8.22 -57.24
CA SER A 78 28.73 -8.04 -58.66
C SER A 78 29.77 -7.18 -59.40
N ALA A 79 30.43 -6.26 -58.71
CA ALA A 79 31.50 -5.44 -59.27
C ALA A 79 32.86 -6.17 -59.32
N VAL A 80 33.12 -7.09 -58.39
CA VAL A 80 34.40 -7.82 -58.27
C VAL A 80 34.51 -8.98 -59.28
N PHE A 81 33.39 -9.52 -59.75
CA PHE A 81 33.37 -10.61 -60.75
C PHE A 81 32.85 -10.10 -62.11
N PRO A 82 33.64 -9.32 -62.87
CA PRO A 82 33.19 -8.65 -64.11
C PRO A 82 33.07 -9.59 -65.33
N GLN A 83 33.19 -10.91 -65.18
CA GLN A 83 33.27 -11.83 -66.32
C GLN A 83 32.02 -11.85 -67.21
N THR A 84 30.93 -11.17 -66.84
CA THR A 84 29.66 -11.20 -67.59
C THR A 84 29.03 -9.82 -67.88
N THR A 85 29.68 -8.69 -67.58
CA THR A 85 29.00 -7.38 -67.61
C THR A 85 29.68 -6.35 -68.51
N HIS A 86 28.83 -5.57 -69.19
CA HIS A 86 29.07 -4.79 -70.41
C HIS A 86 30.30 -3.86 -70.42
N PRO A 87 30.96 -3.67 -71.59
CA PRO A 87 32.23 -2.92 -71.74
C PRO A 87 32.14 -1.38 -71.56
N PHE A 88 31.02 -0.82 -71.09
CA PHE A 88 30.75 0.62 -71.14
C PHE A 88 30.90 1.40 -69.82
N LEU A 89 31.37 0.79 -68.72
CA LEU A 89 31.50 1.46 -67.41
C LEU A 89 32.93 1.32 -66.81
N PRO A 90 33.89 2.18 -67.20
CA PRO A 90 35.31 1.90 -66.92
C PRO A 90 35.84 2.18 -65.51
N ASN A 91 35.13 2.85 -64.58
CA ASN A 91 35.82 3.43 -63.40
C ASN A 91 35.12 3.31 -62.01
N PHE A 92 34.14 2.42 -61.83
CA PHE A 92 33.39 2.35 -60.56
C PHE A 92 34.01 1.49 -59.44
N LEU A 93 35.21 0.93 -59.63
CA LEU A 93 35.81 -0.05 -58.70
C LEU A 93 36.01 0.47 -57.26
N TRP A 94 36.23 1.78 -57.09
CA TRP A 94 36.51 2.38 -55.77
C TRP A 94 35.27 2.84 -54.99
N ILE A 95 34.12 2.98 -55.67
CA ILE A 95 32.93 3.59 -55.05
C ILE A 95 32.26 2.63 -54.06
N GLY A 96 32.30 1.31 -54.33
CA GLY A 96 31.75 0.29 -53.44
C GLY A 96 32.40 0.26 -52.05
N PRO A 97 33.73 0.10 -51.93
CA PRO A 97 34.44 0.10 -50.64
C PRO A 97 34.21 1.37 -49.83
N VAL A 98 34.26 2.54 -50.47
CA VAL A 98 34.08 3.84 -49.79
C VAL A 98 32.68 3.95 -49.21
N PHE A 99 31.64 3.51 -49.92
CA PHE A 99 30.27 3.54 -49.43
C PHE A 99 30.06 2.59 -48.24
N LEU A 100 30.66 1.39 -48.26
CA LEU A 100 30.58 0.43 -47.14
C LEU A 100 31.25 0.98 -45.88
N VAL A 101 32.44 1.58 -46.00
CA VAL A 101 33.14 2.20 -44.87
C VAL A 101 32.33 3.37 -44.31
N PHE A 102 31.79 4.24 -45.19
CA PHE A 102 30.96 5.35 -44.77
C PHE A 102 29.69 4.89 -44.05
N ALA A 103 28.97 3.90 -44.60
CA ALA A 103 27.79 3.32 -43.98
C ALA A 103 28.10 2.72 -42.60
N PHE A 104 29.25 2.05 -42.45
CA PHE A 104 29.68 1.50 -41.17
C PHE A 104 29.98 2.58 -40.13
N ILE A 105 30.63 3.68 -40.52
CA ILE A 105 30.93 4.82 -39.62
C ILE A 105 29.63 5.48 -39.16
N VAL A 106 28.70 5.79 -40.09
CA VAL A 106 27.40 6.38 -39.76
C VAL A 106 26.60 5.45 -38.84
N PHE A 107 26.58 4.15 -39.14
CA PHE A 107 25.92 3.15 -38.32
C PHE A 107 26.51 3.11 -36.91
N ARG A 108 27.84 3.03 -36.77
CA ARG A 108 28.52 3.06 -35.47
C ARG A 108 28.19 4.31 -34.67
N PHE A 109 28.23 5.48 -35.30
CA PHE A 109 27.93 6.75 -34.65
C PHE A 109 26.48 6.82 -34.14
N PHE A 110 25.52 6.47 -34.99
CA PHE A 110 24.10 6.40 -34.60
C PHE A 110 23.85 5.36 -33.51
N PHE A 111 24.43 4.17 -33.65
CA PHE A 111 24.24 3.07 -32.70
C PHE A 111 24.81 3.41 -31.32
N LEU A 112 26.00 4.01 -31.25
CA LEU A 112 26.62 4.43 -29.99
C LEU A 112 25.81 5.54 -29.31
N LYS A 113 25.41 6.59 -30.05
CA LYS A 113 24.60 7.69 -29.51
C LYS A 113 23.20 7.23 -29.06
N TYR A 114 22.62 6.28 -29.77
CA TYR A 114 21.35 5.66 -29.38
C TYR A 114 21.50 4.82 -28.10
N ARG A 115 22.57 4.02 -28.02
CA ARG A 115 22.86 3.18 -26.86
C ARG A 115 23.07 3.99 -25.58
N THR A 116 23.79 5.12 -25.65
CA THR A 116 23.99 5.98 -24.47
C THR A 116 22.69 6.58 -23.97
N ARG A 117 21.84 7.12 -24.86
CA ARG A 117 20.52 7.67 -24.48
C ARG A 117 19.59 6.63 -23.89
N ALA A 118 19.56 5.42 -24.45
CA ALA A 118 18.73 4.33 -23.94
C ALA A 118 19.19 3.89 -22.54
N ASN A 119 20.50 3.77 -22.33
CA ASN A 119 21.06 3.42 -21.02
C ASN A 119 20.79 4.50 -19.97
N GLN A 120 20.89 5.78 -20.33
CA GLN A 120 20.60 6.88 -19.41
C GLN A 120 19.14 6.84 -18.93
N LYS A 121 18.18 6.62 -19.83
CA LYS A 121 16.76 6.46 -19.46
C LYS A 121 16.50 5.22 -18.59
N ARG A 122 17.26 4.13 -18.79
CA ARG A 122 17.17 2.94 -17.94
C ARG A 122 17.67 3.23 -16.53
N VAL A 123 18.80 3.93 -16.39
CA VAL A 123 19.32 4.34 -15.07
C VAL A 123 18.33 5.26 -14.36
N GLU A 124 17.80 6.27 -15.06
CA GLU A 124 16.78 7.17 -14.51
C GLU A 124 15.52 6.42 -14.06
N ALA A 125 15.04 5.45 -14.83
CA ALA A 125 13.90 4.62 -14.43
C ALA A 125 14.22 3.74 -13.21
N ILE A 126 15.44 3.22 -13.08
CA ILE A 126 15.86 2.43 -11.92
C ILE A 126 15.92 3.31 -10.67
N ASP A 127 16.54 4.49 -10.76
CA ASP A 127 16.61 5.43 -9.64
C ASP A 127 15.22 5.88 -9.20
N PHE A 128 14.33 6.17 -10.17
CA PHE A 128 12.94 6.51 -9.90
C PHE A 128 12.18 5.37 -9.19
N ARG A 129 12.42 4.11 -9.59
CA ARG A 129 11.82 2.94 -8.92
C ARG A 129 12.30 2.82 -7.48
N ILE A 130 13.59 3.02 -7.24
CA ILE A 130 14.18 2.96 -5.90
C ILE A 130 13.55 4.03 -4.99
N ASP A 131 13.37 5.25 -5.51
CA ASP A 131 12.72 6.34 -4.78
C ASP A 131 11.26 6.00 -4.44
N LEU A 132 10.52 5.48 -5.42
CA LEU A 132 9.12 5.06 -5.23
C LEU A 132 8.98 3.94 -4.19
N ASP A 133 9.87 2.95 -4.20
CA ASP A 133 9.87 1.88 -3.20
C ASP A 133 10.23 2.39 -1.79
N LYS A 134 11.06 3.44 -1.66
CA LYS A 134 11.32 4.11 -0.38
C LYS A 134 10.08 4.82 0.14
N GLU A 135 9.38 5.57 -0.71
CA GLU A 135 8.13 6.25 -0.32
C GLU A 135 7.04 5.25 0.08
N ILE A 136 6.88 4.16 -0.66
CA ILE A 136 5.94 3.08 -0.30
C ILE A 136 6.29 2.49 1.06
N LYS A 137 7.57 2.24 1.36
CA LYS A 137 8.00 1.74 2.68
C LYS A 137 7.73 2.72 3.81
N GLN A 138 7.89 4.02 3.57
CA GLN A 138 7.57 5.04 4.57
C GLN A 138 6.06 5.10 4.81
N LEU A 139 5.27 5.08 3.72
CA LEU A 139 3.82 5.08 3.79
C LEU A 139 3.28 3.81 4.48
N SER A 140 3.84 2.64 4.19
CA SER A 140 3.42 1.39 4.83
C SER A 140 3.67 1.42 6.34
N LYS A 141 4.76 2.05 6.80
CA LYS A 141 5.02 2.26 8.24
C LYS A 141 3.99 3.21 8.86
N ALA A 142 3.65 4.30 8.17
CA ALA A 142 2.62 5.23 8.65
C ALA A 142 1.25 4.56 8.74
N VAL A 143 0.87 3.79 7.72
CA VAL A 143 -0.37 2.99 7.70
C VAL A 143 -0.40 1.98 8.85
N TYR A 144 0.70 1.25 9.07
CA TYR A 144 0.81 0.29 10.17
C TYR A 144 0.66 0.96 11.54
N ASN A 145 1.37 2.07 11.78
CA ASN A 145 1.32 2.79 13.05
C ASN A 145 -0.09 3.31 13.34
N GLU A 146 -0.77 3.88 12.35
CA GLU A 146 -2.14 4.38 12.49
C GLU A 146 -3.14 3.25 12.77
N LEU A 147 -3.01 2.13 12.06
CA LEU A 147 -3.89 0.98 12.28
C LEU A 147 -3.63 0.32 13.64
N SER A 148 -2.37 0.28 14.09
CA SER A 148 -2.04 -0.22 15.42
C SER A 148 -2.58 0.68 16.53
N SER A 149 -2.58 2.00 16.37
CA SER A 149 -3.10 2.93 17.37
C SER A 149 -4.62 2.85 17.47
N LEU A 150 -5.31 2.68 16.33
CA LEU A 150 -6.74 2.42 16.30
C LEU A 150 -7.09 1.07 16.94
N HIS A 151 -6.28 0.04 16.68
CA HIS A 151 -6.49 -1.27 17.29
C HIS A 151 -6.25 -1.22 18.80
N GLU A 152 -5.20 -0.56 19.26
CA GLU A 152 -4.92 -0.37 20.68
C GLU A 152 -6.02 0.43 21.38
N ALA A 153 -6.52 1.50 20.75
CA ALA A 153 -7.64 2.28 21.28
C ALA A 153 -8.95 1.48 21.38
N LYS A 154 -9.14 0.52 20.47
CA LYS A 154 -10.32 -0.36 20.47
C LYS A 154 -10.19 -1.54 21.43
N VAL A 155 -8.98 -2.09 21.58
CA VAL A 155 -8.69 -3.26 22.41
C VAL A 155 -8.52 -2.88 23.88
N ARG A 156 -8.10 -1.66 24.21
CA ARG A 156 -8.25 -1.16 25.58
C ARG A 156 -9.74 -0.87 25.79
N PRO A 157 -10.50 -1.74 26.50
CA PRO A 157 -11.81 -1.31 26.95
C PRO A 157 -11.58 -0.03 27.72
N THR A 158 -12.20 1.06 27.30
CA THR A 158 -12.33 2.21 28.17
C THR A 158 -13.08 1.64 29.37
N VAL A 159 -12.36 1.27 30.43
CA VAL A 159 -12.94 0.89 31.71
C VAL A 159 -13.57 2.17 32.19
N ARG A 160 -14.77 2.47 31.68
CA ARG A 160 -15.66 3.43 32.31
C ARG A 160 -15.80 2.86 33.70
N HIS A 161 -15.16 3.49 34.67
CA HIS A 161 -15.50 3.29 36.07
C HIS A 161 -16.97 3.66 36.18
N ILE A 162 -17.85 2.69 35.95
CA ILE A 162 -19.26 2.84 36.22
C ILE A 162 -19.31 2.88 37.73
N VAL A 163 -19.30 4.09 38.28
CA VAL A 163 -19.61 4.31 39.68
C VAL A 163 -21.06 3.87 39.86
N ILE A 164 -21.24 2.71 40.48
CA ILE A 164 -22.54 2.15 40.82
C ILE A 164 -22.89 2.69 42.21
N ASP A 165 -23.84 3.62 42.26
CA ASP A 165 -24.45 4.15 43.48
C ASP A 165 -25.77 3.40 43.75
N PHE A 166 -26.14 3.22 45.02
CA PHE A 166 -27.43 2.67 45.44
C PHE A 166 -28.62 3.35 44.77
N ALA A 167 -28.57 4.66 44.55
CA ALA A 167 -29.64 5.39 43.86
C ALA A 167 -29.94 4.82 42.46
N ARG A 168 -28.89 4.48 41.70
CA ARG A 168 -29.02 3.89 40.35
C ARG A 168 -29.54 2.46 40.41
N ILE A 169 -29.11 1.68 41.39
CA ILE A 169 -29.59 0.30 41.60
C ILE A 169 -31.09 0.31 41.91
N ILE A 170 -31.52 1.17 42.83
CA ILE A 170 -32.93 1.29 43.23
C ILE A 170 -33.78 1.77 42.04
N GLN A 171 -33.30 2.73 41.25
CA GLN A 171 -34.01 3.21 40.07
C GLN A 171 -34.14 2.11 39.00
N ALA A 172 -33.07 1.34 38.75
CA ALA A 172 -33.11 0.22 37.82
C ALA A 172 -34.06 -0.90 38.27
N ALA A 173 -34.08 -1.21 39.58
CA ALA A 173 -35.01 -2.18 40.15
C ALA A 173 -36.46 -1.70 40.06
N ARG A 174 -36.74 -0.44 40.39
CA ARG A 174 -38.07 0.16 40.26
C ARG A 174 -38.59 0.15 38.82
N GLY A 175 -37.70 0.39 37.84
CA GLY A 175 -38.05 0.30 36.42
C GLY A 175 -38.50 -1.11 35.98
N LYS A 176 -38.12 -2.15 36.73
CA LYS A 176 -38.58 -3.54 36.53
C LYS A 176 -39.76 -3.93 37.44
N GLY A 177 -40.37 -2.97 38.13
CA GLY A 177 -41.47 -3.22 39.07
C GLY A 177 -41.04 -3.77 40.44
N ILE A 178 -39.74 -3.71 40.77
CA ILE A 178 -39.20 -4.23 42.03
C ILE A 178 -38.94 -3.08 42.98
N VAL A 179 -39.56 -3.13 44.17
CA VAL A 179 -39.35 -2.13 45.23
C VAL A 179 -38.42 -2.73 46.27
N LEU A 180 -37.16 -2.28 46.26
CA LEU A 180 -36.16 -2.67 47.24
C LEU A 180 -36.21 -1.71 48.44
N THR A 181 -36.70 -2.20 49.59
CA THR A 181 -36.74 -1.46 50.86
C THR A 181 -35.64 -1.91 51.82
N SER A 182 -35.40 -3.22 51.90
CA SER A 182 -34.42 -3.82 52.80
C SER A 182 -33.65 -4.93 52.10
N ILE A 183 -32.40 -5.16 52.51
CA ILE A 183 -31.55 -6.24 52.01
C ILE A 183 -30.92 -7.03 53.14
N GLU A 184 -30.54 -8.27 52.83
CA GLU A 184 -29.74 -9.09 53.73
C GLU A 184 -28.26 -8.70 53.64
N CYS A 185 -27.66 -8.40 54.79
CA CYS A 185 -26.24 -8.13 54.89
C CYS A 185 -25.43 -9.36 54.44
N PRO A 186 -24.49 -9.23 53.48
CA PRO A 186 -23.70 -10.35 52.99
C PRO A 186 -22.74 -10.96 54.02
N HIS A 187 -22.55 -10.30 55.17
CA HIS A 187 -21.63 -10.74 56.21
C HIS A 187 -22.29 -11.36 57.44
N CYS A 188 -23.54 -11.01 57.75
CA CYS A 188 -24.24 -11.51 58.94
C CYS A 188 -25.68 -11.94 58.68
N ASN A 189 -26.16 -11.85 57.42
CA ASN A 189 -27.53 -12.11 57.01
C ASN A 189 -28.60 -11.28 57.74
N GLY A 190 -28.20 -10.29 58.54
CA GLY A 190 -29.12 -9.35 59.16
C GLY A 190 -29.80 -8.48 58.11
N VAL A 191 -31.10 -8.28 58.26
CA VAL A 191 -31.89 -7.38 57.39
C VAL A 191 -31.50 -5.93 57.73
N VAL A 192 -31.10 -5.16 56.71
CA VAL A 192 -30.71 -3.75 56.83
C VAL A 192 -31.43 -2.93 55.77
N GLU A 193 -31.81 -1.71 56.13
CA GLU A 193 -32.39 -0.73 55.20
C GLU A 193 -31.33 -0.23 54.21
N ILE A 194 -31.73 -0.10 52.94
CA ILE A 194 -30.85 0.41 51.90
C ILE A 194 -30.81 1.94 52.02
N PRO A 195 -29.62 2.58 52.07
CA PRO A 195 -29.54 4.04 52.02
C PRO A 195 -30.06 4.57 50.66
N PRO A 196 -30.70 5.75 50.63
CA PRO A 196 -31.20 6.32 49.38
C PRO A 196 -30.08 6.76 48.42
N THR A 197 -28.88 7.05 48.94
CA THR A 197 -27.72 7.53 48.18
C THR A 197 -26.42 7.01 48.79
N GLY A 198 -25.37 6.92 47.95
CA GLY A 198 -24.00 6.62 48.35
C GLY A 198 -23.47 5.32 47.75
N GLU A 199 -22.16 5.12 47.84
CA GLU A 199 -21.48 3.90 47.39
C GLU A 199 -21.30 2.88 48.53
N TYR A 200 -21.40 3.33 49.78
CA TYR A 200 -21.07 2.57 50.98
C TYR A 200 -22.10 2.84 52.07
N PHE A 201 -22.42 1.81 52.85
CA PHE A 201 -23.09 2.01 54.15
C PHE A 201 -22.58 1.01 55.17
N LYS A 202 -22.78 1.34 56.46
CA LYS A 202 -22.36 0.50 57.57
C LYS A 202 -23.54 -0.35 58.06
N CYS A 203 -23.37 -1.66 58.13
CA CYS A 203 -24.37 -2.56 58.67
C CYS A 203 -24.60 -2.29 60.17
N GLN A 204 -25.85 -2.09 60.58
CA GLN A 204 -26.19 -1.85 61.99
C GLN A 204 -25.98 -3.09 62.89
N HIS A 205 -26.04 -4.31 62.31
CA HIS A 205 -25.92 -5.56 63.07
C HIS A 205 -24.47 -5.99 63.31
N CYS A 206 -23.61 -5.92 62.29
CA CYS A 206 -22.22 -6.40 62.39
C CYS A 206 -21.15 -5.31 62.31
N GLY A 207 -21.56 -4.06 62.06
CA GLY A 207 -20.64 -2.92 61.98
C GLY A 207 -19.74 -2.89 60.74
N LYS A 208 -19.85 -3.86 59.82
CA LYS A 208 -19.05 -3.91 58.58
C LYS A 208 -19.61 -2.96 57.52
N THR A 209 -18.71 -2.37 56.72
CA THR A 209 -19.07 -1.52 55.59
C THR A 209 -19.40 -2.38 54.36
N ILE A 210 -20.55 -2.13 53.75
CA ILE A 210 -21.04 -2.83 52.56
C ILE A 210 -20.99 -1.88 51.37
N HIS A 211 -20.44 -2.35 50.26
CA HIS A 211 -20.39 -1.64 48.99
C HIS A 211 -21.63 -1.91 48.13
N ALA A 212 -22.08 -0.89 47.40
CA ALA A 212 -23.17 -0.99 46.43
C ALA A 212 -22.90 -2.04 45.32
N THR A 213 -21.65 -2.19 44.89
CA THR A 213 -21.25 -3.18 43.87
C THR A 213 -21.59 -4.62 44.29
N LYS A 214 -21.30 -5.00 45.55
CA LYS A 214 -21.60 -6.35 46.05
C LYS A 214 -23.09 -6.67 46.11
N ILE A 215 -23.92 -5.65 46.32
CA ILE A 215 -25.39 -5.79 46.35
C ILE A 215 -25.94 -5.86 44.93
N PHE A 216 -25.38 -5.06 44.01
CA PHE A 216 -25.69 -5.14 42.60
C PHE A 216 -25.38 -6.54 42.03
N ASP A 217 -24.23 -7.12 42.36
CA ASP A 217 -23.87 -8.47 41.89
C ASP A 217 -24.88 -9.53 42.37
N LYS A 218 -25.27 -9.50 43.65
CA LYS A 218 -26.32 -10.40 44.17
C LYS A 218 -27.68 -10.18 43.50
N LEU A 219 -28.05 -8.94 43.23
CA LEU A 219 -29.28 -8.62 42.52
C LEU A 219 -29.22 -9.09 41.07
N LYS A 220 -28.07 -8.97 40.41
CA LYS A 220 -27.85 -9.44 39.04
C LYS A 220 -28.10 -10.95 38.94
N ASP A 221 -27.60 -11.71 39.91
CA ASP A 221 -27.81 -13.16 40.01
C ASP A 221 -29.29 -13.52 40.21
N LEU A 222 -29.98 -12.80 41.11
CA LEU A 222 -31.42 -13.03 41.38
C LEU A 222 -32.33 -12.63 40.21
N LEU A 223 -31.93 -11.63 39.41
CA LEU A 223 -32.72 -11.11 38.31
C LEU A 223 -32.43 -11.77 36.96
N GLY A 224 -31.54 -12.78 36.92
CA GLY A 224 -31.19 -13.51 35.69
C GLY A 224 -30.57 -12.61 34.61
N LEU A 225 -29.97 -11.49 35.00
CA LEU A 225 -29.30 -10.56 34.08
C LEU A 225 -27.90 -11.08 33.79
N SER A 226 -27.72 -12.25 33.17
CA SER A 226 -26.39 -12.74 32.78
C SER A 226 -25.81 -11.92 31.62
#